data_AF-A0A0A9GDM3-F1
#
_entry.id   AF-A0A0A9GDM3-F1
#
_cell.length_a   1.000
_cell.length_b   1.000
_cell.length_c   1.000
_cell.angle_alpha   90.00
_cell.angle_beta   90.00
_cell.angle_gamma   90.00
#
_symmetry.space_group_name_H-M   'P 1'
#
loop_
_entity.id
_entity.type
_entity.pdbx_description
1 polymer ?
#
loop_
_entity_poly.entity_id
_entity_poly.type
_entity_poly.pdbx_seq_one_letter_code
_entity_poly.pdbx_strand_id
1 'polypeptide(L)'
;MSMGLLALQREQQRRRRQILAQDDSIATVNKRKDSPFQRVGDDDSQHVETLRCSIPYLPEDIWRHIHSLMPLCDAARAACLSRAFLHSWRCHPNLTLDWNTLYSKGCGGNFSCKIDSILRNHSGIGLKTLKLRLHDDCRTFPYVDSWLQVAVTPGIEELTLALYKKYNFPCSLLSDGVRNSIRYLRLSSCAFRPTVDLGPLRCLTSLCLDSVRVTGDELECLLSNSLALEQLDLRSCKEIIVLKIPCMLLQLSSLSVMTCWRLQVIEQSSKSLPYLP
;
A
#
# COMPACT_ATOMS: atom_id res chain seq x y z
N MET A 1 2.49 -33.33 33.01
CA MET A 1 2.03 -32.66 31.77
C MET A 1 0.62 -33.12 31.38
N SER A 2 -0.45 -32.75 32.11
CA SER A 2 -1.81 -33.20 31.73
C SER A 2 -2.96 -32.26 32.13
N MET A 3 -2.80 -31.37 33.11
CA MET A 3 -3.91 -30.51 33.57
C MET A 3 -4.18 -29.28 32.68
N GLY A 4 -3.19 -28.76 31.95
CA GLY A 4 -3.34 -27.54 31.14
C GLY A 4 -4.11 -27.73 29.83
N LEU A 5 -4.01 -28.91 29.21
CA LEU A 5 -4.68 -29.23 27.94
C LEU A 5 -6.21 -29.41 28.10
N LEU A 6 -6.64 -29.96 29.23
CA LEU A 6 -8.07 -30.12 29.53
C LEU A 6 -8.79 -28.78 29.80
N ALA A 7 -8.06 -27.79 30.35
CA ALA A 7 -8.61 -26.45 30.58
C ALA A 7 -8.85 -25.69 29.27
N LEU A 8 -7.88 -25.75 28.34
CA LEU A 8 -7.97 -25.09 27.04
C LEU A 8 -9.08 -25.68 26.17
N GLN A 9 -9.28 -27.00 26.24
CA GLN A 9 -10.32 -27.70 25.48
C GLN A 9 -11.73 -27.40 26.00
N ARG A 10 -11.91 -27.25 27.33
CA ARG A 10 -13.19 -26.83 27.93
C ARG A 10 -13.57 -25.40 27.58
N GLU A 11 -12.58 -24.50 27.47
CA GLU A 11 -12.83 -23.10 27.10
C GLU A 11 -13.21 -22.96 25.61
N GLN A 12 -12.57 -23.72 24.71
CA GLN A 12 -12.96 -23.77 23.31
C GLN A 12 -14.36 -24.36 23.09
N GLN A 13 -14.74 -25.38 23.86
CA GLN A 13 -16.10 -25.96 23.79
C GLN A 13 -17.17 -25.00 24.33
N ARG A 14 -16.86 -24.20 25.36
CA ARG A 14 -17.76 -23.13 25.85
C ARG A 14 -17.96 -22.04 24.80
N ARG A 15 -16.89 -21.58 24.14
CA ARG A 15 -16.99 -20.56 23.07
C ARG A 15 -17.78 -21.06 21.86
N ARG A 16 -17.62 -22.33 21.47
CA ARG A 16 -18.43 -22.93 20.38
C ARG A 16 -19.92 -23.06 20.73
N ARG A 17 -20.25 -23.39 21.99
CA ARG A 17 -21.66 -23.44 22.44
C ARG A 17 -22.31 -22.05 22.52
N GLN A 18 -21.55 -21.00 22.83
CA GLN A 18 -22.06 -19.63 22.83
C GLN A 18 -22.35 -19.11 21.42
N ILE A 19 -21.53 -19.49 20.42
CA ILE A 19 -21.75 -19.10 19.02
C ILE A 19 -22.99 -19.80 18.44
N LEU A 20 -23.18 -21.11 18.71
CA LEU A 20 -24.37 -21.84 18.28
C LEU A 20 -25.67 -21.38 18.97
N ALA A 21 -25.62 -20.98 20.25
CA ALA A 21 -26.79 -20.45 20.95
C ALA A 21 -27.22 -19.05 20.47
N GLN A 22 -26.32 -18.31 19.81
CA GLN A 22 -26.60 -16.96 19.31
C GLN A 22 -27.23 -16.98 17.90
N ASP A 23 -26.93 -18.00 17.10
CA ASP A 23 -27.57 -18.24 15.80
C ASP A 23 -29.01 -18.79 15.95
N ASP A 24 -29.29 -19.61 16.96
CA ASP A 24 -30.66 -20.08 17.25
C ASP A 24 -31.58 -18.99 17.85
N SER A 25 -31.02 -17.87 18.31
CA SER A 25 -31.79 -16.76 18.92
C SER A 25 -32.38 -15.77 17.91
N ILE A 26 -32.02 -15.84 16.62
CA ILE A 26 -32.51 -14.88 15.60
C ILE A 26 -33.71 -15.43 14.81
N ALA A 27 -34.04 -16.71 14.98
CA ALA A 27 -35.21 -17.32 14.36
C ALA A 27 -36.31 -17.62 15.40
N THR A 28 -37.14 -16.62 15.76
CA THR A 28 -38.57 -16.77 16.10
C THR A 28 -39.16 -15.45 16.60
N VAL A 29 -40.48 -15.27 16.36
CA VAL A 29 -41.39 -14.25 16.94
C VAL A 29 -41.38 -12.90 16.18
N ASN A 30 -42.38 -12.50 15.37
CA ASN A 30 -43.83 -12.54 15.59
C ASN A 30 -44.68 -12.56 14.30
N LYS A 31 -45.63 -13.50 14.23
CA LYS A 31 -46.88 -13.45 13.45
C LYS A 31 -48.05 -13.27 14.42
N ARG A 32 -48.93 -12.27 14.20
CA ARG A 32 -50.37 -12.18 14.56
C ARG A 32 -50.85 -10.78 14.08
N LYS A 33 -51.59 -10.62 12.97
CA LYS A 33 -53.02 -10.82 12.65
C LYS A 33 -54.01 -9.83 13.29
N ASP A 34 -54.67 -9.07 12.39
CA ASP A 34 -56.09 -8.60 12.32
C ASP A 34 -56.61 -7.64 13.42
N SER A 35 -57.38 -6.55 13.23
CA SER A 35 -58.17 -5.88 12.15
C SER A 35 -58.86 -4.60 12.78
N PRO A 36 -59.95 -3.93 12.28
CA PRO A 36 -60.35 -3.38 10.95
C PRO A 36 -60.98 -1.92 10.96
N PHE A 37 -61.34 -1.43 9.76
CA PHE A 37 -62.28 -0.32 9.37
C PHE A 37 -61.75 1.14 9.38
N GLN A 38 -62.02 2.02 8.40
CA GLN A 38 -63.11 2.15 7.41
C GLN A 38 -62.70 3.01 6.18
N ARG A 39 -63.48 2.92 5.10
CA ARG A 39 -63.23 3.37 3.70
C ARG A 39 -63.41 4.88 3.44
N VAL A 40 -62.92 5.31 2.26
CA VAL A 40 -63.39 6.33 1.27
C VAL A 40 -62.21 7.24 0.89
N GLY A 41 -61.80 7.46 -0.37
CA GLY A 41 -62.27 7.10 -1.70
C GLY A 41 -61.27 7.63 -2.75
N ASP A 42 -61.47 7.22 -4.00
CA ASP A 42 -60.97 7.74 -5.29
C ASP A 42 -59.46 7.85 -5.60
N ASP A 43 -59.12 7.11 -6.66
CA ASP A 43 -58.58 7.64 -7.93
C ASP A 43 -57.26 8.43 -7.87
N ASP A 44 -56.15 7.74 -8.09
CA ASP A 44 -55.46 7.79 -9.39
C ASP A 44 -54.20 6.91 -9.33
N SER A 45 -54.18 5.88 -10.15
CA SER A 45 -53.04 4.97 -10.30
C SER A 45 -51.92 5.64 -11.09
N GLN A 46 -51.04 6.37 -10.41
CA GLN A 46 -49.70 6.62 -10.94
C GLN A 46 -48.75 5.54 -10.43
N HIS A 47 -48.48 4.61 -11.34
CA HIS A 47 -47.48 3.57 -11.25
C HIS A 47 -46.11 4.24 -11.05
N VAL A 48 -45.70 4.47 -9.81
CA VAL A 48 -44.29 4.75 -9.49
C VAL A 48 -43.56 3.43 -9.67
N GLU A 49 -43.19 3.14 -10.92
CA GLU A 49 -42.17 2.16 -11.23
C GLU A 49 -40.93 2.57 -10.43
N THR A 50 -40.70 1.88 -9.32
CA THR A 50 -39.39 1.87 -8.71
C THR A 50 -38.49 1.18 -9.73
N LEU A 51 -37.88 1.98 -10.62
CA LEU A 51 -36.79 1.57 -11.48
C LEU A 51 -35.69 1.06 -10.55
N ARG A 52 -35.78 -0.22 -10.18
CA ARG A 52 -34.61 -0.98 -9.76
C ARG A 52 -33.71 -0.94 -10.97
N CYS A 53 -32.78 0.02 -10.98
CA CYS A 53 -31.64 0.04 -11.89
C CYS A 53 -30.95 -1.31 -11.73
N SER A 54 -31.38 -2.26 -12.57
CA SER A 54 -30.77 -3.57 -12.66
C SER A 54 -29.46 -3.29 -13.37
N ILE A 55 -28.38 -3.24 -12.58
CA ILE A 55 -27.05 -3.05 -13.11
C ILE A 55 -26.88 -4.13 -14.20
N PRO A 56 -26.59 -3.76 -15.46
CA PRO A 56 -26.46 -4.74 -16.53
C PRO A 56 -25.43 -5.79 -16.12
N TYR A 57 -25.73 -7.06 -16.40
CA TYR A 57 -24.88 -8.19 -16.02
C TYR A 57 -23.58 -8.13 -16.83
N LEU A 58 -22.60 -7.41 -16.31
CA LEU A 58 -21.26 -7.32 -16.86
C LEU A 58 -20.42 -8.50 -16.32
N PRO A 59 -19.59 -9.12 -17.16
CA PRO A 59 -18.55 -10.07 -16.74
C PRO A 59 -17.70 -9.54 -15.57
N GLU A 60 -17.31 -10.44 -14.65
CA GLU A 60 -16.62 -10.08 -13.40
C GLU A 60 -15.26 -9.42 -13.64
N ASP A 61 -14.56 -9.82 -14.70
CA ASP A 61 -13.30 -9.24 -15.18
C ASP A 61 -13.46 -7.77 -15.57
N ILE A 62 -14.56 -7.40 -16.21
CA ILE A 62 -14.84 -6.00 -16.56
C ILE A 62 -15.16 -5.20 -15.30
N TRP A 63 -15.90 -5.76 -14.34
CA TRP A 63 -16.12 -5.09 -13.05
C TRP A 63 -14.84 -4.83 -12.28
N ARG A 64 -13.94 -5.82 -12.22
CA ARG A 64 -12.62 -5.65 -11.58
C ARG A 64 -11.80 -4.59 -12.29
N HIS A 65 -11.84 -4.57 -13.62
CA HIS A 65 -11.16 -3.54 -14.40
C HIS A 65 -11.72 -2.14 -14.09
N ILE A 66 -13.03 -1.93 -14.16
CA ILE A 66 -13.67 -0.65 -13.82
C ILE A 66 -13.32 -0.24 -12.39
N HIS A 67 -13.43 -1.17 -11.43
CA HIS A 67 -13.12 -0.91 -10.02
C HIS A 67 -11.65 -0.55 -9.80
N SER A 68 -10.73 -1.16 -10.56
CA SER A 68 -9.29 -0.85 -10.49
C SER A 68 -8.91 0.55 -10.99
N LEU A 69 -9.78 1.16 -11.79
CA LEU A 69 -9.64 2.51 -12.31
C LEU A 69 -10.28 3.57 -11.40
N MET A 70 -11.07 3.15 -10.41
CA MET A 70 -11.73 4.08 -9.49
C MET A 70 -10.71 4.74 -8.56
N PRO A 71 -10.92 6.02 -8.19
CA PRO A 71 -10.19 6.62 -7.08
C PRO A 71 -10.36 5.80 -5.80
N LEU A 72 -9.34 5.78 -4.95
CA LEU A 72 -9.29 4.95 -3.75
C LEU A 72 -10.57 5.02 -2.89
N CYS A 73 -11.08 6.23 -2.64
CA CYS A 73 -12.27 6.42 -1.81
C CYS A 73 -13.56 5.95 -2.50
N ASP A 74 -13.65 6.07 -3.83
CA ASP A 74 -14.79 5.55 -4.60
C ASP A 74 -14.76 4.03 -4.65
N ALA A 75 -13.59 3.44 -4.88
CA ALA A 75 -13.39 2.00 -4.83
C ALA A 75 -13.79 1.43 -3.47
N ALA A 76 -13.40 2.10 -2.37
CA ALA A 76 -13.77 1.73 -1.01
C ALA A 76 -15.28 1.87 -0.75
N ARG A 77 -15.93 2.92 -1.27
CA ARG A 77 -17.39 3.08 -1.17
C ARG A 77 -18.13 2.00 -1.95
N ALA A 78 -17.69 1.69 -3.16
CA ALA A 78 -18.25 0.63 -3.98
C ALA A 78 -18.14 -0.74 -3.30
N ALA A 79 -17.06 -0.97 -2.54
CA ALA A 79 -16.89 -2.18 -1.73
C ALA A 79 -18.01 -2.41 -0.70
N CYS A 80 -18.67 -1.35 -0.24
CA CYS A 80 -19.82 -1.46 0.67
C CYS A 80 -21.10 -1.92 -0.03
N LEU A 81 -21.17 -1.86 -1.37
CA LEU A 81 -22.37 -2.13 -2.15
C LEU A 81 -22.52 -3.59 -2.55
N SER A 82 -21.41 -4.34 -2.64
CA SER A 82 -21.46 -5.76 -3.01
C SER A 82 -20.22 -6.54 -2.56
N ARG A 83 -20.38 -7.86 -2.42
CA ARG A 83 -19.25 -8.77 -2.13
C ARG A 83 -18.22 -8.77 -3.26
N ALA A 84 -18.64 -8.65 -4.51
CA ALA A 84 -17.73 -8.61 -5.66
C ALA A 84 -16.82 -7.37 -5.60
N PHE A 85 -17.38 -6.19 -5.30
CA PHE A 85 -16.58 -4.99 -5.12
C PHE A 85 -15.69 -5.06 -3.87
N LEU A 86 -16.15 -5.71 -2.80
CA LEU A 86 -15.30 -5.96 -1.63
C LEU A 86 -14.11 -6.85 -1.96
N HIS A 87 -14.29 -7.91 -2.75
CA HIS A 87 -13.18 -8.75 -3.21
C HIS A 87 -12.21 -7.98 -4.09
N SER A 88 -12.72 -7.17 -5.01
CA SER A 88 -11.91 -6.31 -5.88
C SER A 88 -11.12 -5.26 -5.06
N TRP A 89 -11.74 -4.67 -4.04
CA TRP A 89 -11.09 -3.72 -3.11
C TRP A 89 -9.90 -4.32 -2.36
N ARG A 90 -9.99 -5.58 -1.96
CA ARG A 90 -8.89 -6.28 -1.27
C ARG A 90 -7.69 -6.57 -2.18
N CYS A 91 -7.82 -6.37 -3.49
CA CYS A 91 -6.76 -6.55 -4.48
C CYS A 91 -6.57 -5.27 -5.31
N HIS A 92 -6.96 -4.12 -4.77
CA HIS A 92 -6.93 -2.87 -5.51
C HIS A 92 -5.49 -2.48 -5.86
N PRO A 93 -5.16 -2.20 -7.14
CA PRO A 93 -3.77 -2.08 -7.56
C PRO A 93 -3.08 -0.80 -7.11
N ASN A 94 -3.85 0.20 -6.66
CA ASN A 94 -3.32 1.51 -6.31
C ASN A 94 -3.78 1.94 -4.92
N LEU A 95 -2.85 2.10 -3.98
CA LEU A 95 -3.12 2.59 -2.62
C LEU A 95 -2.38 3.90 -2.37
N THR A 96 -3.12 5.01 -2.36
CA THR A 96 -2.62 6.34 -1.97
C THR A 96 -3.08 6.65 -0.55
N LEU A 97 -2.19 6.43 0.40
CA LEU A 97 -2.43 6.55 1.84
C LEU A 97 -1.73 7.82 2.33
N ASP A 98 -2.41 8.94 2.15
CA ASP A 98 -2.00 10.25 2.66
C ASP A 98 -3.13 10.96 3.40
N TRP A 99 -2.79 12.00 4.15
CA TRP A 99 -3.76 12.70 4.99
C TRP A 99 -4.93 13.26 4.18
N ASN A 100 -4.66 13.85 3.01
CA ASN A 100 -5.68 14.46 2.17
C ASN A 100 -6.67 13.43 1.63
N THR A 101 -6.20 12.22 1.32
CA THR A 101 -7.05 11.15 0.78
C THR A 101 -7.90 10.50 1.88
N LEU A 102 -7.34 10.29 3.08
CA LEU A 102 -8.01 9.54 4.15
C LEU A 102 -8.76 10.40 5.17
N TYR A 103 -8.49 11.71 5.21
CA TYR A 103 -9.14 12.66 6.11
C TYR A 103 -10.29 13.38 5.40
N SER A 104 -11.47 12.75 5.36
CA SER A 104 -12.72 13.47 5.06
C SER A 104 -13.22 14.19 6.31
N LYS A 105 -13.63 15.47 6.16
CA LYS A 105 -14.32 16.23 7.21
C LYS A 105 -15.53 15.42 7.70
N GLY A 106 -15.47 14.89 8.93
CA GLY A 106 -16.60 14.22 9.58
C GLY A 106 -16.33 12.80 10.10
N CYS A 107 -15.26 12.13 9.68
CA CYS A 107 -14.90 10.82 10.23
C CYS A 107 -13.84 10.95 11.32
N GLY A 108 -14.29 11.11 12.58
CA GLY A 108 -13.43 11.04 13.76
C GLY A 108 -12.77 9.67 13.88
N GLY A 109 -11.52 9.58 13.44
CA GLY A 109 -10.73 8.36 13.51
C GLY A 109 -9.26 8.66 13.32
N ASN A 110 -8.40 7.98 14.08
CA ASN A 110 -6.95 8.13 13.97
C ASN A 110 -6.48 7.67 12.58
N PHE A 111 -5.72 8.52 11.89
CA PHE A 111 -5.17 8.28 10.55
C PHE A 111 -4.42 6.95 10.45
N SER A 112 -3.62 6.64 11.48
CA SER A 112 -2.89 5.37 11.58
C SER A 112 -3.82 4.14 11.58
N CYS A 113 -4.94 4.18 12.30
CA CYS A 113 -5.90 3.08 12.36
C CYS A 113 -6.59 2.85 11.01
N LYS A 114 -6.83 3.92 10.22
CA LYS A 114 -7.38 3.78 8.86
C LYS A 114 -6.39 3.09 7.94
N ILE A 115 -5.12 3.50 7.97
CA ILE A 115 -4.05 2.86 7.21
C ILE A 115 -3.92 1.39 7.59
N ASP A 116 -3.86 1.11 8.90
CA ASP A 116 -3.75 -0.26 9.41
C ASP A 116 -4.91 -1.14 8.94
N SER A 117 -6.14 -0.63 9.05
CA SER A 117 -7.33 -1.35 8.58
C SER A 117 -7.29 -1.62 7.07
N ILE A 118 -6.88 -0.65 6.25
CA ILE A 118 -6.80 -0.83 4.79
C ILE A 118 -5.75 -1.89 4.46
N LEU A 119 -4.54 -1.76 4.98
CA LEU A 119 -3.42 -2.65 4.65
C LEU A 119 -3.65 -4.07 5.16
N ARG A 120 -4.17 -4.24 6.38
CA ARG A 120 -4.46 -5.58 6.94
C ARG A 120 -5.59 -6.31 6.22
N ASN A 121 -6.52 -5.57 5.63
CA ASN A 121 -7.58 -6.15 4.82
C ASN A 121 -7.16 -6.34 3.35
N HIS A 122 -6.03 -5.75 2.94
CA HIS A 122 -5.49 -5.93 1.60
C HIS A 122 -4.83 -7.30 1.50
N SER A 123 -5.06 -8.00 0.38
CA SER A 123 -4.48 -9.32 0.12
C SER A 123 -2.99 -9.28 -0.20
N GLY A 124 -2.47 -8.10 -0.53
CA GLY A 124 -1.12 -7.90 -1.06
C GLY A 124 -0.93 -8.36 -2.51
N ILE A 125 -1.91 -9.06 -3.08
CA ILE A 125 -1.89 -9.56 -4.46
C ILE A 125 -2.38 -8.46 -5.40
N GLY A 126 -1.63 -8.22 -6.48
CA GLY A 126 -2.01 -7.27 -7.53
C GLY A 126 -1.77 -5.79 -7.18
N LEU A 127 -1.19 -5.50 -6.00
CA LEU A 127 -0.79 -4.15 -5.62
C LEU A 127 0.39 -3.69 -6.48
N LYS A 128 0.15 -2.69 -7.34
CA LYS A 128 1.16 -2.13 -8.24
C LYS A 128 1.76 -0.85 -7.67
N THR A 129 0.95 -0.04 -7.00
CA THR A 129 1.35 1.29 -6.53
C THR A 129 1.02 1.45 -5.06
N LEU A 130 2.04 1.74 -4.25
CA LEU A 130 1.88 2.16 -2.86
C LEU A 130 2.46 3.57 -2.68
N LYS A 131 1.62 4.51 -2.25
CA LYS A 131 2.02 5.85 -1.86
C LYS A 131 1.66 6.08 -0.41
N LEU A 132 2.62 5.88 0.48
CA LEU A 132 2.46 6.04 1.92
C LEU A 132 3.12 7.36 2.35
N ARG A 133 2.30 8.36 2.68
CA ARG A 133 2.76 9.66 3.15
C ARG A 133 2.29 9.89 4.58
N LEU A 134 3.19 9.57 5.51
CA LEU A 134 2.98 9.78 6.93
C LEU A 134 3.53 11.17 7.26
N HIS A 135 2.63 12.09 7.59
CA HIS A 135 3.00 13.38 8.17
C HIS A 135 3.63 13.19 9.56
N ASP A 136 3.84 14.26 10.33
CA ASP A 136 4.40 14.23 11.71
C ASP A 136 3.49 13.54 12.75
N ASP A 137 2.96 12.35 12.43
CA ASP A 137 2.27 11.50 13.39
C ASP A 137 3.22 10.39 13.84
N CYS A 138 4.01 10.71 14.88
CA CYS A 138 4.96 9.77 15.50
C CYS A 138 4.32 8.47 15.98
N ARG A 139 2.98 8.40 16.14
CA ARG A 139 2.27 7.19 16.57
C ARG A 139 2.20 6.11 15.50
N THR A 140 2.46 6.46 14.24
CA THR A 140 2.43 5.53 13.10
C THR A 140 3.68 4.64 13.02
N PHE A 141 4.79 5.07 13.62
CA PHE A 141 6.11 4.46 13.45
C PHE A 141 6.20 2.96 13.76
N PRO A 142 5.63 2.46 14.88
CA PRO A 142 5.71 1.04 15.22
C PRO A 142 5.07 0.11 14.19
N TYR A 143 4.19 0.63 13.34
CA TYR A 143 3.42 -0.15 12.38
C TYR A 143 4.00 -0.11 10.97
N VAL A 144 4.93 0.81 10.67
CA VAL A 144 5.44 1.02 9.30
C VAL A 144 6.07 -0.25 8.74
N ASP A 145 6.88 -0.96 9.53
CA ASP A 145 7.48 -2.22 9.10
C ASP A 145 6.41 -3.25 8.73
N SER A 146 5.38 -3.40 9.59
CA SER A 146 4.28 -4.33 9.34
C SER A 146 3.46 -3.97 8.11
N TRP A 147 3.24 -2.68 7.89
CA TRP A 147 2.52 -2.15 6.73
C TRP A 147 3.29 -2.40 5.44
N LEU A 148 4.59 -2.14 5.43
CA LEU A 148 5.44 -2.38 4.27
C LEU A 148 5.59 -3.88 3.99
N GLN A 149 5.66 -4.75 5.00
CA GLN A 149 5.71 -6.20 4.79
C GLN A 149 4.46 -6.74 4.09
N VAL A 150 3.29 -6.16 4.38
CA VAL A 150 2.03 -6.55 3.73
C VAL A 150 1.91 -5.98 2.32
N ALA A 151 2.41 -4.76 2.10
CA ALA A 151 2.18 -4.02 0.86
C ALA A 151 3.30 -4.18 -0.18
N VAL A 152 4.56 -4.37 0.24
CA VAL A 152 5.71 -4.50 -0.66
C VAL A 152 5.87 -5.96 -1.05
N THR A 153 5.06 -6.39 -2.01
CA THR A 153 5.00 -7.75 -2.53
C THR A 153 5.54 -7.82 -3.97
N PRO A 154 5.94 -9.00 -4.47
CA PRO A 154 6.31 -9.17 -5.88
C PRO A 154 5.22 -8.65 -6.82
N GLY A 155 5.61 -7.85 -7.81
CA GLY A 155 4.67 -7.19 -8.73
C GLY A 155 4.42 -5.71 -8.43
N ILE A 156 4.91 -5.19 -7.29
CA ILE A 156 4.89 -3.74 -7.04
C ILE A 156 5.77 -3.01 -8.07
N GLU A 157 5.21 -1.98 -8.69
CA GLU A 157 5.86 -1.18 -9.73
C GLU A 157 6.27 0.20 -9.18
N GLU A 158 5.48 0.79 -8.29
CA GLU A 158 5.75 2.11 -7.69
C GLU A 158 5.67 2.06 -6.16
N LEU A 159 6.75 2.52 -5.51
CA LEU A 159 6.78 2.72 -4.07
C LEU A 159 7.15 4.17 -3.74
N THR A 160 6.26 4.87 -3.06
CA THR A 160 6.54 6.18 -2.46
C THR A 160 6.36 6.10 -0.95
N LEU A 161 7.43 6.42 -0.23
CA LEU A 161 7.43 6.47 1.23
C LEU A 161 7.91 7.85 1.68
N ALA A 162 6.99 8.66 2.21
CA ALA A 162 7.32 9.94 2.83
C ALA A 162 7.04 9.86 4.32
N LEU A 163 8.09 10.04 5.13
CA LEU A 163 8.06 9.90 6.58
C LEU A 163 8.47 11.22 7.24
N TYR A 164 8.38 11.29 8.57
CA TYR A 164 8.73 12.50 9.31
C TYR A 164 10.02 12.38 10.16
N LYS A 165 10.42 11.16 10.54
CA LYS A 165 11.56 10.93 11.47
C LYS A 165 12.41 9.73 11.04
N LYS A 166 13.48 9.50 11.81
CA LYS A 166 14.58 8.51 11.71
C LYS A 166 14.16 7.04 11.46
N TYR A 167 13.40 6.77 10.42
CA TYR A 167 13.04 5.42 9.99
C TYR A 167 14.19 4.87 9.17
N ASN A 168 14.61 3.65 9.44
CA ASN A 168 15.59 2.97 8.59
C ASN A 168 14.79 2.09 7.63
N PHE A 169 14.83 2.41 6.34
CA PHE A 169 14.14 1.62 5.34
C PHE A 169 14.75 0.21 5.27
N PRO A 170 13.95 -0.85 5.48
CA PRO A 170 14.47 -2.22 5.46
C PRO A 170 14.65 -2.67 4.01
N CYS A 171 15.90 -2.64 3.53
CA CYS A 171 16.27 -3.03 2.17
C CYS A 171 15.89 -4.49 1.85
N SER A 172 15.70 -5.34 2.88
CA SER A 172 15.20 -6.71 2.75
C SER A 172 13.81 -6.80 2.12
N LEU A 173 13.01 -5.71 2.12
CA LEU A 173 11.73 -5.66 1.42
C LEU A 173 11.89 -5.71 -0.11
N LEU A 174 13.05 -5.28 -0.63
CA LEU A 174 13.38 -5.37 -2.05
C LEU A 174 13.85 -6.79 -2.39
N SER A 175 12.96 -7.76 -2.16
CA SER A 175 13.11 -9.17 -2.51
C SER A 175 13.24 -9.37 -4.01
N ASP A 176 13.69 -10.55 -4.47
CA ASP A 176 13.93 -10.80 -5.90
C ASP A 176 12.72 -10.50 -6.78
N GLY A 177 11.52 -10.90 -6.35
CA GLY A 177 10.28 -10.61 -7.06
C GLY A 177 9.99 -9.11 -7.19
N VAL A 178 10.31 -8.32 -6.16
CA VAL A 178 10.15 -6.85 -6.17
C VAL A 178 11.19 -6.20 -7.06
N ARG A 179 12.44 -6.66 -7.02
CA ARG A 179 13.54 -6.11 -7.84
C ARG A 179 13.30 -6.23 -9.35
N ASN A 180 12.51 -7.23 -9.74
CA ASN A 180 12.12 -7.49 -11.13
C ASN A 180 10.83 -6.75 -11.56
N SER A 181 10.16 -6.03 -10.66
CA SER A 181 8.92 -5.31 -10.98
C SER A 181 8.99 -3.82 -10.68
N ILE A 182 9.77 -3.40 -9.67
CA ILE A 182 9.83 -2.02 -9.23
C ILE A 182 10.46 -1.13 -10.30
N ARG A 183 9.74 -0.09 -10.70
CA ARG A 183 10.14 0.92 -11.69
C ARG A 183 10.40 2.28 -11.06
N TYR A 184 9.62 2.61 -10.03
CA TYR A 184 9.69 3.89 -9.34
C TYR A 184 9.89 3.70 -7.84
N LEU A 185 10.96 4.28 -7.30
CA LEU A 185 11.22 4.32 -5.86
C LEU A 185 11.42 5.78 -5.42
N ARG A 186 10.48 6.29 -4.62
CA ARG A 186 10.62 7.57 -3.91
C ARG A 186 10.70 7.34 -2.41
N LEU A 187 11.81 7.76 -1.81
CA LEU A 187 12.00 7.77 -0.37
C LEU A 187 12.17 9.21 0.11
N SER A 188 11.47 9.57 1.18
CA SER A 188 11.57 10.91 1.76
C SER A 188 11.69 10.86 3.29
N SER A 189 12.66 11.61 3.82
CA SER A 189 12.89 11.78 5.26
C SER A 189 13.12 10.47 6.04
N CYS A 190 13.87 9.54 5.46
CA CYS A 190 14.27 8.27 6.08
C CYS A 190 15.78 8.02 5.94
N ALA A 191 16.30 6.96 6.54
CA ALA A 191 17.60 6.41 6.18
C ALA A 191 17.42 5.26 5.20
N PHE A 192 18.28 5.25 4.20
CA PHE A 192 18.31 4.22 3.19
C PHE A 192 19.75 3.72 3.09
N ARG A 193 19.93 2.44 3.44
CA ARG A 193 21.24 1.82 3.66
C ARG A 193 21.34 0.55 2.82
N PRO A 194 21.34 0.68 1.48
CA PRO A 194 21.49 -0.47 0.59
C PRO A 194 22.84 -1.13 0.87
N THR A 195 22.82 -2.43 1.15
CA THR A 195 24.03 -3.24 1.33
C THR A 195 24.41 -3.93 0.02
N VAL A 196 25.63 -4.46 -0.07
CA VAL A 196 26.09 -5.26 -1.22
C VAL A 196 25.24 -6.50 -1.48
N ASP A 197 24.54 -7.00 -0.45
CA ASP A 197 23.61 -8.15 -0.57
C ASP A 197 22.31 -7.77 -1.30
N LEU A 198 22.05 -6.47 -1.48
CA LEU A 198 20.93 -6.00 -2.28
C LEU A 198 21.24 -6.26 -3.76
N GLY A 199 20.68 -7.36 -4.27
CA GLY A 199 20.80 -7.75 -5.67
C GLY A 199 20.28 -6.69 -6.66
N PRO A 200 20.44 -6.93 -7.98
CA PRO A 200 20.17 -5.93 -9.01
C PRO A 200 18.70 -5.52 -9.10
N LEU A 201 18.43 -4.22 -9.09
CA LEU A 201 17.12 -3.61 -9.31
C LEU A 201 16.87 -3.46 -10.81
N ARG A 202 16.57 -4.58 -11.47
CA ARG A 202 16.61 -4.72 -12.93
C ARG A 202 15.62 -3.82 -13.67
N CYS A 203 14.52 -3.47 -13.03
CA CYS A 203 13.44 -2.68 -13.65
C CYS A 203 13.37 -1.24 -13.15
N LEU A 204 14.23 -0.83 -12.21
CA LEU A 204 14.16 0.50 -11.62
C LEU A 204 14.60 1.54 -12.64
N THR A 205 13.65 2.35 -13.11
CA THR A 205 13.88 3.44 -14.09
C THR A 205 13.97 4.80 -13.42
N SER A 206 13.36 5.00 -12.26
CA SER A 206 13.34 6.29 -11.57
C SER A 206 13.53 6.15 -10.07
N LEU A 207 14.56 6.83 -9.56
CA LEU A 207 14.92 6.88 -8.16
C LEU A 207 14.86 8.33 -7.67
N CYS A 208 14.04 8.59 -6.67
CA CYS A 208 13.97 9.89 -6.02
C CYS A 208 14.22 9.78 -4.51
N LEU A 209 15.25 10.47 -4.04
CA LEU A 209 15.64 10.53 -2.64
C LEU A 209 15.54 11.98 -2.15
N ASP A 210 14.65 12.25 -1.21
CA ASP A 210 14.46 13.57 -0.62
C ASP A 210 14.73 13.55 0.88
N SER A 211 15.72 14.32 1.33
CA SER A 211 16.09 14.41 2.74
C SER A 211 16.43 13.03 3.34
N VAL A 212 16.96 12.13 2.50
CA VAL A 212 17.32 10.76 2.87
C VAL A 212 18.75 10.72 3.40
N ARG A 213 18.96 9.93 4.47
CA ARG A 213 20.29 9.59 4.99
C ARG A 213 20.85 8.39 4.25
N VAL A 214 21.67 8.68 3.24
CA VAL A 214 22.41 7.71 2.41
C VAL A 214 23.78 8.32 2.09
N THR A 215 24.83 7.49 2.16
CA THR A 215 26.20 7.89 1.80
C THR A 215 26.45 7.77 0.30
N GLY A 216 27.53 8.40 -0.18
CA GLY A 216 27.93 8.30 -1.59
C GLY A 216 28.20 6.85 -2.03
N ASP A 217 28.92 6.09 -1.21
CA ASP A 217 29.30 4.70 -1.52
C ASP A 217 28.07 3.75 -1.53
N GLU A 218 27.14 3.93 -0.58
CA GLU A 218 25.88 3.18 -0.56
C GLU A 218 25.05 3.46 -1.82
N LEU A 219 24.99 4.72 -2.25
CA LEU A 219 24.30 5.10 -3.48
C LEU A 219 25.02 4.55 -4.72
N GLU A 220 26.35 4.62 -4.79
CA GLU A 220 27.13 4.04 -5.89
C GLU A 220 26.86 2.53 -6.02
N CYS A 221 26.80 1.81 -4.89
CA CYS A 221 26.48 0.38 -4.88
C CYS A 221 25.09 0.10 -5.48
N LEU A 222 24.08 0.89 -5.09
CA LEU A 222 22.72 0.78 -5.61
C LEU A 222 22.66 1.10 -7.11
N LEU A 223 23.34 2.17 -7.54
CA LEU A 223 23.39 2.61 -8.93
C LEU A 223 24.07 1.57 -9.81
N SER A 224 25.15 0.94 -9.34
CA SER A 224 25.85 -0.13 -10.06
C SER A 224 24.94 -1.35 -10.31
N ASN A 225 23.94 -1.53 -9.45
CA ASN A 225 22.96 -2.61 -9.48
C ASN A 225 21.66 -2.24 -10.22
N SER A 226 21.52 -1.00 -10.75
CA SER A 226 20.28 -0.48 -11.33
C SER A 226 20.49 -0.02 -12.78
N LEU A 227 20.84 -0.96 -13.68
CA LEU A 227 21.24 -0.64 -15.06
C LEU A 227 20.13 -0.04 -15.95
N ALA A 228 18.87 -0.19 -15.55
CA ALA A 228 17.72 0.38 -16.25
C ALA A 228 17.40 1.82 -15.80
N LEU A 229 18.20 2.41 -14.90
CA LEU A 229 17.89 3.71 -14.32
C LEU A 229 18.00 4.83 -15.37
N GLU A 230 16.89 5.54 -15.56
CA GLU A 230 16.76 6.68 -16.48
C GLU A 230 16.79 8.02 -15.74
N GLN A 231 16.28 8.05 -14.51
CA GLN A 231 16.10 9.27 -13.72
C GLN A 231 16.63 9.10 -12.30
N LEU A 232 17.52 10.01 -11.89
CA LEU A 232 18.02 10.12 -10.54
C LEU A 232 17.77 11.53 -10.00
N ASP A 233 16.94 11.64 -8.95
CA ASP A 233 16.60 12.91 -8.30
C ASP A 233 17.01 12.87 -6.83
N LEU A 234 18.00 13.68 -6.47
CA LEU A 234 18.55 13.79 -5.13
C LEU A 234 18.25 15.19 -4.58
N ARG A 235 17.49 15.24 -3.48
CA ARG A 235 17.11 16.49 -2.82
C ARG A 235 17.53 16.46 -1.36
N SER A 236 18.16 17.51 -0.87
CA SER A 236 18.48 17.68 0.56
C SER A 236 19.21 16.49 1.21
N CYS A 237 19.98 15.71 0.45
CA CYS A 237 20.72 14.54 0.94
C CYS A 237 22.05 14.99 1.55
N LYS A 238 22.14 14.94 2.89
CA LYS A 238 23.24 15.56 3.66
C LYS A 238 24.45 14.65 3.88
N GLU A 239 24.32 13.35 3.63
CA GLU A 239 25.40 12.38 3.86
C GLU A 239 26.21 12.08 2.59
N ILE A 240 25.79 12.60 1.44
CA ILE A 240 26.50 12.47 0.16
C ILE A 240 27.54 13.58 0.06
N ILE A 241 28.82 13.19 0.05
CA ILE A 241 29.96 14.11 -0.12
C ILE A 241 30.51 14.01 -1.55
N VAL A 242 30.62 12.78 -2.06
CA VAL A 242 31.00 12.49 -3.44
C VAL A 242 29.88 11.65 -4.05
N LEU A 243 29.41 12.03 -5.23
CA LEU A 243 28.44 11.27 -6.00
C LEU A 243 29.14 10.60 -7.16
N LYS A 244 29.24 9.27 -7.11
CA LYS A 244 29.83 8.46 -8.17
C LYS A 244 28.73 7.84 -9.01
N ILE A 245 28.74 8.17 -10.30
CA ILE A 245 27.78 7.66 -11.28
C ILE A 245 28.49 6.56 -12.08
N PRO A 246 28.07 5.29 -11.95
CA PRO A 246 28.68 4.20 -12.71
C PRO A 246 28.58 4.44 -14.22
N CYS A 247 29.70 4.27 -14.94
CA CYS A 247 29.72 4.43 -16.40
C CYS A 247 28.80 3.45 -17.16
N MET A 248 28.32 2.39 -16.50
CA MET A 248 27.39 1.41 -17.07
C MET A 248 25.93 1.88 -17.07
N LEU A 249 25.60 3.02 -16.44
CA LEU A 249 24.26 3.63 -16.45
C LEU A 249 23.98 4.36 -17.77
N LEU A 250 23.94 3.59 -18.87
CA LEU A 250 23.79 4.12 -20.23
C LEU A 250 22.40 4.73 -20.50
N GLN A 251 21.39 4.37 -19.70
CA GLN A 251 20.02 4.86 -19.84
C GLN A 251 19.75 6.14 -19.04
N LEU A 252 20.69 6.58 -18.19
CA LEU A 252 20.50 7.73 -17.32
C LEU A 252 20.41 9.01 -18.15
N SER A 253 19.19 9.52 -18.31
CA SER A 253 18.87 10.71 -19.11
C SER A 253 18.65 11.96 -18.26
N SER A 254 18.29 11.77 -16.98
CA SER A 254 18.00 12.85 -16.06
C SER A 254 18.73 12.66 -14.73
N LEU A 255 19.59 13.62 -14.40
CA LEU A 255 20.20 13.76 -13.08
C LEU A 255 19.80 15.12 -12.50
N SER A 256 19.06 15.10 -11.40
CA SER A 256 18.74 16.30 -10.63
C SER A 256 19.38 16.19 -9.26
N VAL A 257 20.16 17.21 -8.88
CA VAL A 257 20.72 17.34 -7.54
C VAL A 257 20.35 18.71 -7.01
N MET A 258 19.54 18.74 -5.96
CA MET A 258 19.07 19.96 -5.33
C MET A 258 19.41 19.94 -3.84
N THR A 259 19.80 21.10 -3.29
CA THR A 259 19.97 21.32 -1.85
C THR A 259 20.86 20.30 -1.11
N CYS A 260 21.76 19.60 -1.82
CA CYS A 260 22.72 18.66 -1.25
C CYS A 260 24.02 19.40 -0.85
N TRP A 261 23.96 20.20 0.21
CA TRP A 261 25.00 21.19 0.54
C TRP A 261 26.38 20.62 0.89
N ARG A 262 26.47 19.32 1.17
CA ARG A 262 27.75 18.63 1.46
C ARG A 262 28.36 17.94 0.25
N LEU A 263 27.63 17.88 -0.88
CA LEU A 263 28.14 17.32 -2.11
C LEU A 263 29.21 18.26 -2.69
N GLN A 264 30.42 17.74 -2.86
CA GLN A 264 31.55 18.49 -3.38
C GLN A 264 31.87 18.12 -4.84
N VAL A 265 31.73 16.85 -5.19
CA VAL A 265 32.15 16.32 -6.49
C VAL A 265 31.12 15.33 -7.02
N ILE A 266 30.83 15.42 -8.32
CA ILE A 266 30.12 14.40 -9.09
C ILE A 266 31.15 13.76 -10.03
N GLU A 267 31.42 12.48 -9.86
CA GLU A 267 32.37 11.71 -10.65
C GLU A 267 31.63 10.67 -11.47
N GLN A 268 32.14 10.39 -12.67
CA GLN A 268 31.72 9.22 -13.42
C GLN A 268 32.71 8.09 -13.13
N SER A 269 32.25 7.01 -12.48
CA SER A 269 33.13 5.88 -12.15
C SER A 269 33.53 5.18 -13.45
N SER A 270 34.82 5.27 -13.81
CA SER A 270 35.42 4.45 -14.86
C SER A 270 35.78 3.07 -14.30
N LYS A 271 35.69 2.02 -15.12
CA LYS A 271 36.25 0.72 -14.74
C LYS A 271 37.77 0.88 -14.65
N SER A 272 38.33 0.88 -13.45
CA SER A 272 39.71 0.44 -13.29
C SER A 272 39.75 -1.05 -13.61
N LEU A 273 40.25 -1.42 -14.78
CA LEU A 273 40.64 -2.79 -15.06
C LEU A 273 41.70 -3.17 -14.01
N PRO A 274 41.57 -4.30 -13.30
CA PRO A 274 42.67 -4.79 -12.49
C PRO A 274 43.81 -5.14 -13.44
N TYR A 275 44.89 -4.37 -13.35
CA TYR A 275 46.20 -4.79 -13.87
C TYR A 275 46.52 -6.13 -13.21
N LEU A 276 46.45 -7.22 -13.97
CA LEU A 276 47.06 -8.49 -13.59
C LEU A 276 48.50 -8.48 -14.12
N PRO A 277 49.50 -8.79 -13.27
CA PRO A 277 50.92 -8.73 -13.59
C PRO A 277 51.38 -9.79 -14.61
#